data_AF-A0A2V8RHR8-F1
#
_entry.id   AF-A0A2V8RHR8-F1
#
_cell.length_a   1.000
_cell.length_b   1.000
_cell.length_c   1.000
_cell.angle_alpha   90.00
_cell.angle_beta   90.00
_cell.angle_gamma   90.00
#
_symmetry.space_group_name_H-M   'P 1'
#
loop_
_entity.id
_entity.type
_entity.pdbx_description
1 polymer ?
#
loop_
_entity_poly.entity_id
_entity_poly.type
_entity_poly.pdbx_seq_one_letter_code
_entity_poly.pdbx_strand_id
1 'polypeptide(L)' 'MATTSIKLTAPVIAIVVLALVSFLYKTPYAQTLREQQLDLLILHSKLVDGSGARPRSADVGIRGDRIVFVGDARK' A
#
# COMPACT_ATOMS: atom_id res chain seq x y z
N MET A 1 33.41 -36.97 -10.49
CA MET A 1 32.14 -36.21 -10.36
C MET A 1 31.05 -37.19 -9.95
N ALA A 2 30.63 -37.16 -8.68
CA ALA A 2 29.59 -38.07 -8.18
C ALA A 2 28.22 -37.48 -8.54
N THR A 3 27.47 -38.14 -9.42
CA THR A 3 26.08 -37.80 -9.73
C THR A 3 25.17 -38.45 -8.70
N THR A 4 24.71 -37.68 -7.71
CA THR A 4 23.72 -38.14 -6.73
C THR A 4 22.34 -38.23 -7.40
N SER A 5 21.83 -39.44 -7.59
CA SER A 5 20.49 -39.68 -8.14
C SER A 5 19.44 -39.48 -7.05
N ILE A 6 18.59 -38.47 -7.22
CA ILE A 6 17.47 -38.20 -6.31
C ILE A 6 16.39 -39.25 -6.58
N LYS A 7 16.10 -40.10 -5.58
CA LYS A 7 14.97 -41.04 -5.65
C LYS A 7 13.67 -40.30 -5.33
N LEU A 8 12.80 -40.13 -6.32
CA LEU A 8 11.47 -39.55 -6.12
C LEU A 8 10.58 -40.55 -5.37
N THR A 9 10.53 -40.40 -4.05
CA THR A 9 9.59 -41.13 -3.20
C THR A 9 8.32 -40.30 -2.99
N ALA A 10 7.21 -40.94 -2.61
CA ALA A 10 5.94 -40.28 -2.31
C ALA A 10 6.04 -38.99 -1.46
N PRO A 11 6.87 -38.90 -0.39
CA PRO A 11 6.99 -37.66 0.37
C PRO A 11 7.69 -36.53 -0.41
N VAL A 12 8.63 -36.85 -1.30
CA VAL A 12 9.31 -35.83 -2.14
C VAL A 12 8.33 -35.22 -3.12
N ILE A 13 7.46 -36.04 -3.73
CA ILE A 13 6.41 -35.57 -4.64
C ILE A 13 5.41 -34.68 -3.89
N ALA A 14 5.00 -35.08 -2.69
CA ALA A 14 4.07 -34.29 -1.87
C ALA A 14 4.65 -32.91 -1.52
N ILE A 15 5.93 -32.83 -1.15
CA ILE A 15 6.62 -31.56 -0.86
C ILE A 15 6.72 -30.69 -2.11
N VAL A 16 7.06 -31.27 -3.27
CA VAL A 16 7.16 -30.54 -4.54
C VAL A 16 5.80 -30.00 -4.98
N VAL A 17 4.73 -30.80 -4.85
CA VAL A 17 3.36 -30.40 -5.16
C VAL A 17 2.92 -29.28 -4.21
N LEU A 18 3.18 -29.41 -2.90
CA LEU A 18 2.85 -28.38 -1.91
C LEU A 18 3.59 -27.06 -2.22
N ALA A 19 4.86 -27.13 -2.59
CA ALA A 19 5.66 -25.97 -2.97
C ALA A 19 5.15 -25.31 -4.27
N LEU A 20 4.79 -26.11 -5.28
CA LEU A 20 4.19 -25.62 -6.53
C LEU A 20 2.83 -24.95 -6.29
N VAL A 21 1.97 -25.59 -5.50
CA VAL A 21 0.68 -25.06 -5.07
C VAL A 21 0.86 -23.73 -4.34
N SER A 22 1.76 -23.67 -3.35
CA SER A 22 2.03 -22.44 -2.60
C SER A 22 2.61 -21.32 -3.48
N PHE A 23 3.44 -21.67 -4.47
CA PHE A 23 3.94 -20.71 -5.47
C PHE A 23 2.82 -20.17 -6.37
N LEU A 24 1.90 -21.04 -6.81
CA LEU A 24 0.73 -20.67 -7.61
C LEU A 24 -0.27 -19.78 -6.85
N TYR A 25 -0.34 -19.92 -5.51
CA TYR A 25 -1.19 -19.11 -4.63
C TYR A 25 -0.48 -17.92 -3.97
N LYS A 26 0.70 -17.48 -4.45
CA LYS A 26 1.27 -16.19 -4.06
C LYS A 26 0.42 -15.05 -4.62
N THR A 27 -0.76 -14.82 -4.04
CA THR A 27 -1.48 -13.56 -4.22
C THR A 27 -0.59 -12.45 -3.69
N PRO A 28 -0.24 -11.43 -4.51
CA PRO A 28 0.40 -10.23 -3.99
C PRO A 28 -0.65 -9.46 -3.18
N TYR A 29 -0.88 -9.88 -1.94
CA TYR A 29 -1.66 -9.11 -0.98
C TYR A 29 -0.77 -8.01 -0.39
N ALA A 30 -0.26 -7.16 -1.26
CA ALA A 30 0.31 -5.88 -0.91
C ALA A 30 -0.52 -4.81 -1.61
N GLN A 31 -1.83 -4.81 -1.32
CA GLN A 31 -2.55 -3.55 -1.28
C GLN A 31 -1.97 -2.79 -0.09
N THR A 32 -0.82 -2.16 -0.30
CA THR A 32 -0.48 -0.99 0.50
C THR A 32 -1.69 -0.08 0.33
N LEU A 33 -2.52 0.03 1.36
CA LEU A 33 -3.12 1.32 1.68
C LEU A 33 -1.94 2.28 1.56
N ARG A 34 -1.83 2.96 0.42
CA ARG A 34 -0.86 4.03 0.31
C ARG A 34 -1.42 5.04 1.31
N GLU A 35 -0.95 4.98 2.55
CA GLU A 35 -0.88 6.18 3.37
C GLU A 35 -0.32 7.22 2.41
N GLN A 36 -1.17 8.15 1.98
CA GLN A 36 -0.74 9.18 1.07
C GLN A 36 0.33 9.93 1.84
N GLN A 37 1.59 9.63 1.52
CA GLN A 37 2.71 10.22 2.22
C GLN A 37 2.67 11.72 1.89
N LEU A 38 2.42 12.51 2.93
CA LEU A 38 2.41 13.96 2.88
C LEU A 38 3.73 14.46 3.45
N ASP A 39 4.22 15.56 2.88
CA ASP A 39 5.35 16.28 3.48
C ASP A 39 4.84 17.19 4.61
N LEU A 40 3.62 17.71 4.47
CA LEU A 40 2.96 18.52 5.49
C LEU A 40 1.45 18.24 5.52
N LEU A 41 0.92 18.11 6.74
CA LEU A 41 -0.50 18.05 7.03
C LEU A 41 -0.86 19.19 7.99
N ILE A 42 -1.72 20.10 7.55
CA ILE A 42 -2.24 21.19 8.37
C ILE A 42 -3.63 20.78 8.87
N LEU A 43 -3.75 20.59 10.18
CA LEU A 43 -4.99 20.13 10.83
C LEU A 43 -5.82 21.29 11.39
N HIS A 44 -7.14 21.12 11.37
CA HIS A 44 -8.13 22.01 12.01
C HIS A 44 -8.03 23.49 11.57
N SER A 45 -7.64 23.73 10.31
CA SER A 45 -7.43 25.09 9.81
C SER A 45 -8.76 25.79 9.46
N LYS A 46 -8.75 27.12 9.47
CA LYS A 46 -9.78 27.94 8.78
C LYS A 46 -9.28 28.28 7.39
N LEU A 47 -9.81 27.60 6.39
CA LEU A 47 -9.43 27.75 5.00
C LEU A 47 -10.16 28.93 4.34
N VAL A 48 -9.36 29.84 3.77
CA VAL A 48 -9.80 30.89 2.86
C VAL A 48 -9.35 30.48 1.46
N ASP A 49 -10.29 30.27 0.53
CA ASP A 49 -10.01 29.70 -0.81
C ASP A 49 -9.97 30.72 -1.95
N GLY A 50 -10.14 32.01 -1.65
CA GLY A 50 -10.10 33.10 -2.63
C GLY A 50 -11.37 33.26 -3.48
N SER A 51 -12.39 32.40 -3.31
CA SER A 51 -13.67 32.52 -4.03
C SER A 51 -14.57 33.67 -3.56
N GLY A 52 -14.26 34.26 -2.40
CA GLY A 52 -15.14 35.21 -1.69
C GLY A 52 -16.17 34.53 -0.77
N ALA A 53 -16.23 33.19 -0.76
CA ALA A 53 -17.03 32.45 0.21
C ALA A 53 -16.52 32.62 1.65
N ARG A 54 -17.39 32.34 2.63
CA ARG A 54 -17.01 32.38 4.05
C ARG A 54 -15.93 31.34 4.35
N PRO A 55 -14.91 31.66 5.19
CA PRO A 55 -13.89 30.69 5.57
C PRO A 55 -14.48 29.45 6.24
N ARG A 56 -14.01 28.26 5.85
CA ARG A 56 -14.52 26.98 6.37
C ARG A 56 -13.45 26.18 7.10
N SER A 57 -13.87 25.30 7.99
CA SER A 57 -12.93 24.38 8.63
C SER A 57 -12.53 23.28 7.64
N ALA A 58 -11.22 23.03 7.50
CA ALA A 58 -10.68 21.96 6.67
C ALA A 58 -9.24 21.62 7.07
N ASP A 59 -8.83 20.41 6.77
CA ASP A 59 -7.45 19.95 6.74
C ASP A 59 -6.90 20.08 5.33
N VAL A 60 -5.60 20.35 5.22
CA VAL A 60 -4.90 20.51 3.93
C VAL A 60 -3.64 19.66 3.93
N GLY A 61 -3.55 18.75 2.95
CA GLY A 61 -2.35 17.96 2.72
C GLY A 61 -1.51 18.54 1.60
N ILE A 62 -0.20 18.59 1.82
CA ILE A 62 0.78 19.11 0.87
C ILE A 62 1.83 18.05 0.59
N ARG A 63 2.22 17.94 -0.69
CA ARG A 63 3.34 17.12 -1.15
C ARG A 63 4.13 17.89 -2.21
N GLY A 64 5.42 18.05 -2.00
CA GLY A 64 6.29 18.94 -2.76
C GLY A 64 5.72 20.36 -2.74
N ASP A 65 5.46 20.88 -3.93
CA ASP A 65 4.93 22.22 -4.18
C ASP A 65 3.39 22.26 -4.37
N ARG A 66 2.68 21.16 -4.05
CA ARG A 66 1.26 21.01 -4.37
C ARG A 66 0.38 20.70 -3.17
N ILE A 67 -0.79 21.32 -3.15
CA ILE A 67 -1.93 20.85 -2.36
C ILE A 67 -2.48 19.59 -3.02
N VAL A 68 -2.47 18.47 -2.29
CA VAL A 68 -2.93 17.16 -2.80
C VAL A 68 -4.30 16.75 -2.26
N PHE A 69 -4.76 17.36 -1.17
CA PHE A 69 -6.16 17.27 -0.76
C PHE A 69 -6.58 18.48 0.09
N VAL A 70 -7.89 18.72 0.13
CA VAL A 70 -8.55 19.66 1.04
C VAL A 70 -9.82 19.00 1.56
N GLY A 71 -9.94 18.76 2.86
CA GLY A 71 -11.05 17.97 3.39
C GLY A 71 -10.96 17.68 4.89
N ASP A 72 -11.47 16.53 5.30
CA ASP A 72 -11.31 15.98 6.65
C ASP A 72 -10.32 14.82 6.53
N ALA A 73 -9.16 14.92 7.18
CA ALA A 73 -8.09 13.92 7.05
C ALA A 73 -8.42 12.59 7.75
N ARG A 74 -9.53 12.52 8.50
CA ARG A 74 -9.97 11.31 9.22
C ARG A 74 -11.04 10.51 8.48
N LYS A 75 -11.54 11.02 7.35
CA LYS A 75 -12.55 10.36 6.51
C LYS A 75 -11.88 9.62 5.36
#